data_AF-A0AAN6ED08-F1
#
_entry.id   AF-A0AAN6ED08-F1
#
_cell.length_a   1.000
_cell.length_b   1.000
_cell.length_c   1.000
_cell.angle_alpha   90.00
_cell.angle_beta   90.00
_cell.angle_gamma   90.00
#
_symmetry.space_group_name_H-M   'P 1'
#
loop_
_entity.id
_entity.type
_entity.pdbx_description
1 polymer ?
#
loop_
_entity_poly.entity_id
_entity_poly.type
_entity_poly.pdbx_seq_one_letter_code
_entity_poly.pdbx_strand_id
1 'polypeptide(L)'
;IDTAPATIDVLEEVCRAVASRVEVYLDGGVRRGTDVFKALALGATAVFLGRPVLWALSYNGEDGVVEMLDMINEELRLTMALAGCVNISDISRDHVRMLAQPRL
;
A
#
# COMPACT_ATOMS: atom_id res chain seq x y z
N ILE A 1 -5.52 7.75 15.48
CA ILE A 1 -5.43 8.54 16.73
C ILE A 1 -4.15 9.35 16.65
N ASP A 2 -4.12 10.55 17.22
CA ASP A 2 -2.91 11.38 17.19
C ASP A 2 -1.79 10.73 18.02
N THR A 3 -0.52 10.97 17.68
CA THR A 3 0.70 10.41 18.31
C THR A 3 0.89 8.88 18.23
N ALA A 4 0.01 8.13 17.56
CA ALA A 4 0.24 6.72 17.25
C ALA A 4 1.22 6.55 16.07
N PRO A 5 1.92 5.40 15.96
CA PRO A 5 2.78 5.11 14.82
C PRO A 5 2.00 5.11 13.51
N ALA A 6 2.71 5.35 12.40
CA ALA A 6 2.08 5.24 11.08
C ALA A 6 1.67 3.79 10.81
N THR A 7 0.56 3.58 10.11
CA THR A 7 -0.01 2.25 9.87
C THR A 7 0.96 1.33 9.12
N ILE A 8 1.76 1.87 8.20
CA ILE A 8 2.78 1.11 7.46
C ILE A 8 3.92 0.63 8.36
N ASP A 9 4.29 1.40 9.40
CA ASP A 9 5.41 1.08 10.29
C ASP A 9 5.09 -0.13 11.18
N VAL A 10 3.82 -0.34 11.50
CA VAL A 10 3.35 -1.45 12.36
C VAL A 10 2.84 -2.64 11.57
N LEU A 11 2.63 -2.52 10.26
CA LEU A 11 2.03 -3.57 9.43
C LEU A 11 2.79 -4.89 9.53
N GLU A 12 4.11 -4.84 9.42
CA GLU A 12 4.95 -6.06 9.38
C GLU A 12 4.84 -6.86 10.69
N GLU A 13 4.77 -6.18 11.85
CA GLU A 13 4.59 -6.82 13.15
C GLU A 13 3.22 -7.52 13.22
N VAL A 14 2.16 -6.86 12.75
CA VAL A 14 0.81 -7.41 12.72
C VAL A 14 0.75 -8.65 11.81
N CYS A 15 1.28 -8.58 10.59
CA CYS A 15 1.30 -9.71 9.66
C CYS A 15 2.06 -10.92 10.25
N ARG A 16 3.20 -10.68 10.91
CA ARG A 16 3.96 -11.72 11.62
C ARG A 16 3.16 -12.35 12.75
N ALA A 17 2.46 -11.53 13.55
CA ALA A 17 1.62 -12.02 14.64
C ALA A 17 0.43 -12.86 14.14
N VAL A 18 -0.19 -12.46 13.02
CA VAL A 18 -1.30 -13.19 12.38
C VAL A 18 -0.84 -14.52 11.80
N ALA A 19 0.40 -14.61 11.30
CA ALA A 19 1.01 -15.82 10.74
C ALA A 19 0.09 -16.51 9.72
N SER A 20 -0.45 -15.73 8.78
CA SER A 20 -1.31 -16.17 7.68
C SER A 20 -2.59 -16.93 8.09
N ARG A 21 -3.02 -16.82 9.35
CA ARG A 21 -4.29 -17.43 9.82
C ARG A 21 -5.52 -16.75 9.23
N VAL A 22 -5.40 -15.47 8.89
CA VAL A 22 -6.42 -14.65 8.21
C VAL A 22 -5.72 -13.63 7.31
N GLU A 23 -6.47 -13.06 6.37
CA GLU A 23 -6.00 -11.94 5.55
C GLU A 23 -5.79 -10.69 6.41
N VAL A 24 -4.79 -9.89 6.03
CA VAL A 24 -4.47 -8.62 6.67
C VAL A 24 -4.54 -7.54 5.62
N TYR A 25 -5.26 -6.46 5.91
CA TYR A 25 -5.45 -5.33 5.00
C TYR A 25 -4.88 -4.05 5.62
N LEU A 26 -4.53 -3.07 4.79
CA LEU A 26 -4.01 -1.77 5.23
C LEU A 26 -4.77 -0.58 4.64
N ASP A 27 -5.03 0.44 5.46
CA ASP A 27 -5.33 1.82 5.03
C ASP A 27 -4.44 2.78 5.84
N GLY A 28 -4.43 4.05 5.45
CA GLY A 28 -3.69 5.12 6.09
C GLY A 28 -2.52 5.54 5.20
N GLY A 29 -2.71 6.62 4.46
CA GLY A 29 -1.62 7.28 3.76
C GLY A 29 -1.22 6.71 2.39
N VAL A 30 -1.90 5.70 1.84
CA VAL A 30 -1.64 5.18 0.49
C VAL A 30 -1.99 6.21 -0.57
N ARG A 31 -1.02 6.69 -1.36
CA ARG A 31 -1.24 7.70 -2.41
C ARG A 31 -0.68 7.32 -3.77
N ARG A 32 0.21 6.33 -3.83
CA ARG A 32 0.91 5.90 -5.04
C ARG A 32 0.93 4.39 -5.18
N GLY A 33 1.15 3.90 -6.39
CA GLY A 33 1.35 2.46 -6.66
C GLY A 33 2.52 1.86 -5.88
N THR A 34 3.59 2.63 -5.64
CA THR A 34 4.71 2.20 -4.79
C THR A 34 4.34 2.03 -3.32
N ASP A 35 3.33 2.74 -2.81
CA ASP A 35 2.84 2.54 -1.44
C ASP A 35 2.05 1.23 -1.35
N VAL A 36 1.24 0.92 -2.36
CA VAL A 36 0.55 -0.36 -2.49
C VAL A 36 1.58 -1.50 -2.51
N PHE A 37 2.60 -1.38 -3.38
CA PHE A 37 3.66 -2.37 -3.50
C PHE A 37 4.38 -2.63 -2.16
N LYS A 38 4.71 -1.58 -1.40
CA LYS A 38 5.34 -1.71 -0.08
C LYS A 38 4.42 -2.41 0.92
N ALA A 39 3.13 -2.08 0.95
CA ALA A 39 2.19 -2.74 1.85
C ALA A 39 2.06 -4.23 1.54
N LEU A 40 1.96 -4.60 0.26
CA LEU A 40 1.95 -6.00 -0.19
C LEU A 40 3.25 -6.73 0.20
N ALA A 41 4.41 -6.11 -0.04
CA ALA A 41 5.71 -6.65 0.34
C ALA A 41 5.87 -6.87 1.86
N LEU A 42 5.20 -6.07 2.68
CA LEU A 42 5.17 -6.21 4.14
C LEU A 42 4.12 -7.21 4.63
N GLY A 43 3.35 -7.82 3.74
CA GLY A 43 2.43 -8.92 4.02
C GLY A 43 0.95 -8.54 4.07
N ALA A 44 0.56 -7.35 3.60
CA ALA A 44 -0.85 -7.05 3.38
C ALA A 44 -1.39 -7.83 2.15
N THR A 45 -2.65 -8.23 2.21
CA THR A 45 -3.40 -8.83 1.10
C THR A 45 -3.83 -7.76 0.09
N ALA A 46 -4.31 -6.63 0.57
CA ALA A 46 -4.66 -5.47 -0.24
C ALA A 46 -4.65 -4.19 0.61
N VAL A 47 -4.81 -3.04 -0.06
CA VAL A 47 -4.94 -1.74 0.57
C VAL A 47 -6.28 -1.08 0.26
N PHE A 48 -6.72 -0.19 1.13
CA PHE A 48 -7.88 0.67 0.92
C PHE A 48 -7.46 2.13 0.69
N LEU A 49 -8.35 2.89 0.04
CA LEU A 49 -8.15 4.30 -0.29
C LEU A 49 -9.28 5.13 0.34
N GLY A 50 -8.96 5.95 1.33
CA GLY A 50 -9.90 6.91 1.91
C GLY A 50 -9.94 8.24 1.15
N ARG A 51 -9.15 9.22 1.62
CA ARG A 51 -9.12 10.59 1.08
C ARG A 51 -8.97 10.70 -0.45
N PRO A 52 -8.10 9.91 -1.13
CA PRO A 52 -7.99 9.97 -2.58
C PRO A 52 -9.32 9.77 -3.32
N VAL A 53 -10.18 8.86 -2.85
CA VAL A 53 -11.52 8.63 -3.43
C VAL A 53 -12.38 9.89 -3.32
N LEU A 54 -12.37 10.56 -2.17
CA LEU A 54 -13.14 11.80 -1.97
C LEU A 54 -12.63 12.96 -2.83
N TRP A 55 -11.31 13.07 -3.00
CA TRP A 55 -10.72 14.10 -3.85
C TRP A 55 -11.07 13.89 -5.31
N ALA A 56 -10.92 12.66 -5.79
CA ALA A 56 -11.26 12.25 -7.13
C ALA A 56 -12.74 12.47 -7.45
N LEU A 57 -13.62 12.08 -6.51
CA LEU A 57 -15.06 12.30 -6.60
C LEU A 57 -15.39 13.80 -6.66
N SER A 58 -14.69 14.64 -5.91
CA SER A 58 -14.90 16.09 -5.92
C SER A 58 -14.37 16.76 -7.19
N TYR A 59 -13.34 16.18 -7.82
CA TYR A 59 -12.74 16.70 -9.05
C TYR A 59 -13.61 16.42 -10.28
N ASN A 60 -14.04 15.17 -10.47
CA ASN A 60 -14.78 14.77 -11.67
C ASN A 60 -15.79 13.64 -11.42
N GLY A 61 -16.45 13.63 -10.25
CA GLY A 61 -17.50 12.64 -9.96
C GLY A 61 -17.00 11.20 -10.04
N GLU A 62 -17.86 10.30 -10.54
CA GLU A 62 -17.53 8.89 -10.72
C GLU A 62 -16.32 8.69 -11.64
N ASP A 63 -16.28 9.40 -12.78
CA ASP A 63 -15.18 9.32 -13.74
C ASP A 63 -13.84 9.66 -13.09
N GLY A 64 -13.80 10.68 -12.22
CA GLY A 64 -12.61 11.02 -11.46
C GLY A 64 -12.14 9.89 -10.56
N VAL A 65 -13.07 9.17 -9.90
CA VAL A 65 -12.74 8.01 -9.06
C VAL A 65 -12.16 6.87 -9.90
N VAL A 66 -12.74 6.60 -11.07
CA VAL A 66 -12.23 5.58 -12.01
C VAL A 66 -10.82 5.95 -12.48
N GLU A 67 -10.61 7.18 -12.94
CA GLU A 67 -9.31 7.69 -13.38
C GLU A 67 -8.24 7.56 -12.28
N MET A 68 -8.60 7.85 -11.02
CA MET A 68 -7.68 7.74 -9.89
C MET A 68 -7.32 6.28 -9.57
N LEU A 69 -8.28 5.36 -9.64
CA LEU A 69 -8.02 3.93 -9.46
C LEU A 69 -7.13 3.38 -10.58
N ASP A 70 -7.37 3.78 -11.82
CA ASP A 70 -6.55 3.40 -12.97
C ASP A 70 -5.11 3.93 -12.84
N MET A 71 -4.94 5.17 -12.39
CA MET A 71 -3.62 5.77 -12.16
C MET A 71 -2.82 5.00 -11.10
N ILE A 72 -3.44 4.66 -9.97
CA ILE A 72 -2.77 3.88 -8.91
C ILE A 72 -2.43 2.47 -9.40
N ASN A 73 -3.32 1.84 -10.15
CA ASN A 73 -3.08 0.53 -10.75
C ASN A 73 -1.91 0.56 -11.75
N GLU A 74 -1.84 1.57 -12.60
CA GLU A 74 -0.74 1.72 -13.57
C GLU A 74 0.58 1.99 -12.86
N GLU A 75 0.61 2.85 -11.84
CA GLU A 75 1.80 3.05 -11.01
C GLU A 75 2.25 1.75 -10.32
N LEU A 76 1.31 0.91 -9.85
CA LEU A 76 1.62 -0.38 -9.25
C LEU A 76 2.19 -1.34 -10.30
N ARG A 77 1.59 -1.44 -11.48
CA ARG A 77 2.09 -2.27 -12.59
C ARG A 77 3.50 -1.84 -13.01
N LEU A 78 3.74 -0.54 -13.13
CA LEU A 78 5.07 -0.01 -13.43
C LEU A 78 6.08 -0.38 -12.34
N THR A 79 5.70 -0.25 -11.07
CA THR A 79 6.57 -0.63 -9.95
C THR A 79 6.90 -2.13 -9.98
N MET A 80 5.90 -2.98 -10.21
CA MET A 80 6.08 -4.43 -10.34
C MET A 80 7.01 -4.78 -11.50
N ALA A 81 6.82 -4.16 -12.67
CA ALA A 81 7.68 -4.38 -13.83
C ALA A 81 9.15 -4.01 -13.55
N LEU A 82 9.38 -2.87 -12.88
CA LEU A 82 10.73 -2.43 -12.49
C LEU A 82 11.35 -3.29 -11.38
N ALA A 83 10.52 -3.87 -10.50
CA ALA A 83 10.95 -4.76 -9.43
C ALA A 83 11.10 -6.23 -9.87
N GLY A 84 10.76 -6.57 -11.12
CA GLY A 84 10.82 -7.94 -11.64
C GLY A 84 9.70 -8.86 -11.13
N CYS A 85 8.58 -8.30 -10.67
CA CYS A 85 7.40 -9.03 -10.23
C CYS A 85 6.37 -9.11 -11.37
N VAL A 86 6.01 -10.31 -11.83
CA VAL A 86 4.99 -10.48 -12.88
C VAL A 86 3.59 -10.54 -12.24
N ASN A 87 3.49 -11.21 -11.10
CA ASN A 87 2.27 -11.40 -10.34
C ASN A 87 2.38 -10.74 -8.96
N ILE A 88 1.25 -10.46 -8.33
CA ILE A 88 1.20 -9.97 -6.95
C ILE A 88 1.88 -10.94 -5.98
N SER A 89 1.79 -12.24 -6.23
CA SER A 89 2.46 -13.29 -5.44
C SER A 89 3.99 -13.25 -5.49
N ASP A 90 4.56 -12.56 -6.48
CA ASP A 90 6.01 -12.41 -6.61
C ASP A 90 6.53 -11.31 -5.67
N ILE A 91 5.65 -10.43 -5.18
CA ILE A 91 5.98 -9.35 -4.26
C ILE A 91 6.27 -9.95 -2.88
N SER A 92 7.53 -9.89 -2.48
CA SER A 92 8.02 -10.40 -1.20
C SER A 92 8.68 -9.32 -0.35
N ARG A 93 8.93 -9.66 0.92
CA ARG A 93 9.62 -8.82 1.90
C ARG A 93 11.01 -8.34 1.45
N ASP A 94 11.66 -9.07 0.55
CA ASP A 94 13.02 -8.76 0.06
C ASP A 94 13.06 -7.51 -0.84
N HIS A 95 11.92 -7.09 -1.38
CA HIS A 95 11.84 -5.91 -2.25
C HIS A 95 11.87 -4.59 -1.48
N VAL A 96 11.71 -4.62 -0.16
CA VAL A 96 11.61 -3.41 0.67
C VAL A 96 12.65 -3.41 1.78
N ARG A 97 13.15 -2.23 2.12
CA ARG A 97 14.04 -2.03 3.26
C ARG A 97 13.44 -1.01 4.20
N MET A 98 13.31 -1.38 5.46
CA MET A 98 13.00 -0.42 6.51
C MET A 98 14.26 0.42 6.75
N LEU A 99 14.14 1.73 6.53
CA LEU A 99 15.19 2.66 6.90
C LEU A 99 15.14 2.80 8.43
N ALA A 100 16.30 2.71 9.08
CA ALA A 100 16.38 3.01 10.51
C ALA A 100 15.90 4.45 10.71
N GLN A 101 14.86 4.64 11.53
CA GLN A 101 14.48 5.99 11.94
C GLN A 101 15.67 6.59 12.69
N PRO A 102 16.15 7.79 12.32
CA PRO A 102 17.18 8.46 13.10
C PRO A 102 16.68 8.57 14.53
N ARG A 103 17.51 8.15 15.50
CA ARG A 103 17.24 8.43 16.91
C ARG A 103 17.23 9.95 17.04
N LEU A 104 16.05 10.51 17.30
CA LEU A 104 15.90 11.88 17.79
C LEU A 104 16.59 12.00 19.15
#